data_AF-A0A957VS22-F1
#
_entry.id   AF-A0A957VS22-F1
#
_cell.length_a   1.000
_cell.length_b   1.000
_cell.length_c   1.000
_cell.angle_alpha   90.00
_cell.angle_beta   90.00
_cell.angle_gamma   90.00
#
_symmetry.space_group_name_H-M   'P 1'
#
loop_
_entity.id
_entity.type
_entity.pdbx_description
1 polymer ?
#
loop_
_entity_poly.entity_id
_entity_poly.type
_entity_poly.pdbx_seq_one_letter_code
_entity_poly.pdbx_strand_id
1 'polypeptide(L)' 'MPFIDLDTRAGTEAMPGIILRTFWGEQMLFSHVTLTPNSVVPAHSHPHEQGGIVVQGEMELTIG' A
#
# COMPACT_ATOMS: atom_id res chain seq x y z
N MET A 1 -7.35 17.51 11.59
CA MET A 1 -6.88 16.18 11.12
C MET A 1 -8.08 15.26 11.06
N PRO A 2 -8.47 14.76 9.88
CA PRO A 2 -9.60 13.84 9.78
C PRO A 2 -9.23 12.52 10.48
N PHE A 3 -10.21 11.90 11.14
CA PHE A 3 -10.09 10.50 11.52
C PHE A 3 -10.34 9.66 10.28
N ILE A 4 -9.43 8.73 9.99
CA ILE A 4 -9.56 7.79 8.89
C ILE A 4 -10.08 6.47 9.42
N ASP A 5 -11.07 5.94 8.72
CA ASP A 5 -11.64 4.62 9.00
C ASP A 5 -11.33 3.72 7.80
N LEU A 6 -10.58 2.66 8.07
CA LEU A 6 -10.13 1.71 7.06
C LEU A 6 -11.31 0.89 6.50
N ASP A 7 -12.27 0.55 7.35
CA ASP A 7 -13.37 -0.36 7.01
C ASP A 7 -14.38 0.32 6.07
N THR A 8 -14.46 1.64 6.12
CA THR A 8 -15.34 2.44 5.26
C THR A 8 -14.67 2.90 3.95
N ARG A 9 -13.35 2.69 3.81
CA ARG A 9 -12.61 3.08 2.60
C ARG A 9 -12.69 2.00 1.53
N ALA A 10 -13.30 2.34 0.39
CA ALA A 10 -13.29 1.47 -0.77
C ALA A 10 -11.86 1.24 -1.28
N GLY A 11 -11.53 -0.03 -1.53
CA GLY A 11 -10.25 -0.41 -2.13
C GLY A 11 -10.26 -0.22 -3.65
N THR A 12 -9.09 0.08 -4.20
CA THR A 12 -8.84 0.05 -5.64
C THR A 12 -7.92 -1.12 -5.95
N GLU A 13 -8.34 -2.00 -6.85
CA GLU A 13 -7.46 -3.07 -7.34
C GLU A 13 -6.48 -2.45 -8.34
N ALA A 14 -5.22 -2.33 -7.92
CA ALA A 14 -4.16 -1.77 -8.76
C ALA A 14 -3.66 -2.80 -9.77
N MET A 15 -3.61 -4.05 -9.34
CA MET A 15 -3.17 -5.22 -10.10
C MET A 15 -3.86 -6.46 -9.50
N PRO A 16 -3.90 -7.61 -10.21
CA PRO A 16 -4.52 -8.83 -9.69
C PRO A 16 -4.03 -9.21 -8.29
N GLY A 17 -4.94 -9.19 -7.31
CA GLY A 17 -4.63 -9.54 -5.92
C GLY A 17 -3.91 -8.45 -5.11
N ILE A 18 -3.81 -7.22 -5.64
CA ILE A 18 -3.18 -6.07 -5.01
C ILE A 18 -4.21 -4.96 -4.85
N ILE A 19 -4.70 -4.78 -3.62
CA ILE A 19 -5.74 -3.80 -3.29
C ILE A 19 -5.11 -2.66 -2.49
N LEU A 20 -5.29 -1.43 -2.97
CA LEU A 20 -4.83 -0.21 -2.32
C LEU A 20 -6.00 0.51 -1.65
N ARG A 21 -5.80 0.95 -0.41
CA ARG A 21 -6.65 1.94 0.26
C ARG A 21 -5.78 3.11 0.68
N THR A 22 -5.90 4.22 -0.06
CA THR A 22 -5.04 5.39 0.12
C THR A 22 -5.74 6.53 0.86
N PHE A 23 -4.96 7.25 1.66
CA PHE A 23 -5.33 8.43 2.43
C PHE A 23 -4.23 9.49 2.25
N TRP A 24 -4.62 10.75 2.02
CA TRP A 24 -3.69 11.82 1.73
C TRP A 24 -3.67 12.83 2.87
N GLY A 25 -2.47 13.12 3.37
CA GLY A 25 -2.15 14.35 4.09
C GLY A 25 -1.61 15.40 3.12
N GLU A 26 -1.02 16.47 3.65
CA GLU A 26 -0.45 17.55 2.83
C GLU A 26 0.84 17.14 2.10
N GLN A 27 1.68 16.33 2.75
CA GLN A 27 3.00 15.93 2.22
C GLN A 27 3.23 14.42 2.24
N MET A 28 2.22 13.64 2.62
CA MET A 28 2.36 12.20 2.83
C MET A 28 1.11 11.47 2.35
N LEU A 29 1.34 10.34 1.69
CA LEU A 29 0.31 9.37 1.37
C LEU A 29 0.47 8.17 2.30
N PHE A 30 -0.61 7.82 3.01
CA PHE A 30 -0.73 6.55 3.70
C PHE A 30 -1.48 5.57 2.80
N SER A 31 -0.90 4.40 2.58
CA SER A 31 -1.52 3.33 1.80
C SER A 31 -1.62 2.07 2.64
N HIS A 32 -2.84 1.59 2.86
CA HIS A 32 -3.06 0.25 3.36
C HIS A 32 -3.15 -0.71 2.16
N VAL A 33 -2.11 -1.51 1.99
CA VAL A 33 -1.96 -2.44 0.86
C VAL A 33 -2.32 -3.84 1.31
N THR A 34 -3.27 -4.47 0.62
CA THR A 34 -3.57 -5.90 0.79
C THR A 34 -3.01 -6.65 -0.41
N LEU A 35 -2.12 -7.60 -0.12
CA LEU A 35 -1.54 -8.53 -1.10
C LEU A 35 -2.10 -9.92 -0.85
N THR A 36 -2.72 -10.53 -1.86
CA THR A 36 -3.09 -11.95 -1.78
C THR A 36 -1.84 -12.84 -1.88
N PRO A 37 -1.88 -14.10 -1.39
CA PRO A 37 -0.74 -14.99 -1.49
C PRO A 37 -0.21 -15.10 -2.92
N ASN A 38 1.12 -15.00 -3.08
CA ASN A 38 1.83 -15.03 -4.37
C ASN A 38 1.56 -13.84 -5.32
N SER A 39 0.90 -12.77 -4.87
CA SER A 39 0.84 -11.52 -5.63
C SER A 39 2.25 -10.93 -5.80
N VAL A 40 2.56 -10.45 -7.01
CA VAL A 40 3.86 -9.85 -7.35
C VAL A 40 3.67 -8.39 -7.71
N VAL A 41 4.38 -7.51 -7.00
CA VAL A 41 4.56 -6.11 -7.42
C VAL A 41 5.79 -6.07 -8.33
N PRO A 42 5.67 -5.65 -9.61
CA PRO A 42 6.83 -5.55 -10.49
C PRO A 42 7.86 -4.55 -9.98
N ALA A 43 9.13 -4.75 -10.35
CA ALA A 43 10.18 -3.79 -10.07
C ALA A 43 9.83 -2.41 -10.67
N HIS A 44 9.93 -1.37 -9.85
CA HIS A 44 9.61 0.01 -10.22
C HIS A 44 10.34 0.99 -9.29
N SER A 45 10.29 2.27 -9.62
CA SER A 45 10.88 3.35 -8.82
C SER A 45 9.92 4.54 -8.68
N HIS A 46 10.10 5.31 -7.61
CA HIS A 46 9.39 6.55 -7.36
C HIS A 46 10.39 7.67 -7.09
N PRO A 47 10.10 8.93 -7.50
CA PRO A 47 10.89 10.08 -7.08
C PRO A 47 10.63 10.46 -5.61
N HIS A 48 9.59 9.91 -5.00
CA HIS A 48 9.18 10.20 -3.62
C HIS A 48 9.72 9.14 -2.67
N GLU A 49 10.06 9.55 -1.44
CA GLU A 49 10.42 8.63 -0.37
C GLU A 49 9.24 7.70 -0.02
N GLN A 50 9.52 6.41 0.19
CA GLN A 50 8.54 5.41 0.55
C GLN A 50 9.01 4.61 1.76
N GLY A 51 8.20 4.62 2.82
CA GLY A 51 8.33 3.74 3.98
C GLY A 51 7.18 2.74 4.04
N GLY A 52 7.40 1.58 4.68
CA GLY A 52 6.38 0.55 4.83
C GLY A 52 6.63 -0.31 6.07
N ILE A 53 5.54 -0.83 6.63
CA ILE A 53 5.56 -1.79 7.74
C ILE A 53 4.60 -2.92 7.38
N VAL A 54 5.02 -4.16 7.58
CA VAL A 54 4.14 -5.33 7.48
C VAL A 54 3.24 -5.35 8.70
N VAL A 55 1.94 -5.13 8.51
CA VAL A 55 0.94 -5.15 9.60
C VAL A 55 0.52 -6.59 9.93
N GLN A 56 0.45 -7.46 8.91
CA GLN A 56 0.07 -8.86 9.05
C GLN A 56 0.66 -9.70 7.91
N GLY A 57 1.06 -10.93 8.20
CA GLY A 57 1.63 -11.87 7.23
C GLY A 57 3.13 -11.67 7.02
N GLU A 58 3.61 -11.98 5.82
CA GLU A 58 5.01 -11.85 5.42
C GLU A 58 5.12 -11.38 3.97
N MET A 59 6.21 -10.71 3.64
CA MET A 59 6.53 -10.31 2.28
C MET A 59 8.04 -10.35 2.06
N GLU A 60 8.46 -10.70 0.86
CA GLU A 60 9.82 -10.48 0.39
C GLU A 60 9.87 -9.12 -0.31
N LEU A 61 10.78 -8.25 0.14
CA LEU A 61 10.97 -6.91 -0.41
C LEU A 61 12.40 -6.75 -0.90
N THR A 62 12.55 -6.48 -2.20
CA THR A 62 13.82 -6.10 -2.80
C THR A 62 13.88 -4.59 -2.96
N ILE A 63 14.95 -3.98 -2.46
CA ILE A 63 15.23 -2.54 -2.58
C ILE A 63 16.54 -2.36 -3.36
N GLY A 64 16.54 -1.52 -4.39
CA GLY A 64 17.70 -1.22 -5.24
C GLY A 64 17.45 -0.10 -6.22
#